data_AF-W9GLP7-F1
#
_entry.id   AF-W9GLP7-F1
#
_cell.length_a   1.000
_cell.length_b   1.000
_cell.length_c   1.000
_cell.angle_alpha   90.00
_cell.angle_beta   90.00
_cell.angle_gamma   90.00
#
_symmetry.space_group_name_H-M   'P 1'
#
loop_
_entity.id
_entity.type
_entity.pdbx_description
1 polymer ?
#
loop_
_entity_poly.entity_id
_entity_poly.type
_entity_poly.pdbx_seq_one_letter_code
_entity_poly.pdbx_strand_id
1 'polypeptide(L)'
;MTFRRPVPTIGDGTSAAERAQAPDAWAMPEHTEALAGVVAARRDIRRFRPDPVPDELLEAVLLAGHRGPSVGHSQPWRFIVVTEQATRDAAAVMADRARLRQAAGMAEASARGLLDLRLEGIREAPLGVVVACDRRTPAAGVLGRATFPDTDLWSCAAAIENMWLTARVHGLGLGWVTLFEPAELAELLGLPEGVETLGWLCLGWPDERPPEPGLERAGWSRRLPLEQVVMRERWTEASPPVSHLRGPAQAEVVGARDRADDLLTVPGSLGALDGVLDRIGALRVVDGPGTLVIAAADHPVTRHSISAFDPSVTADLVRATREGTSMGAVAARAAGLRVDLVDAGVGAVGGRGDLVSSDALDEQTYAAHLALGRDRGRAAAGTGLVALGEIGIGNTTVAAALAAALLGLRATDVVGRGASADAAMVERKVDIVERALARWRSTVQQSPS
;
A
#
# COMPACT_ATOMS: atom_id res chain seq x y z
N MET A 1 54.67 11.79 -41.08
CA MET A 1 54.71 12.75 -39.96
C MET A 1 53.37 12.69 -39.24
N THR A 2 53.31 12.10 -38.05
CA THR A 2 52.13 12.12 -37.19
C THR A 2 52.17 13.42 -36.38
N PHE A 3 51.22 14.33 -36.63
CA PHE A 3 51.03 15.49 -35.77
C PHE A 3 50.54 15.01 -34.40
N ARG A 4 51.21 15.40 -33.32
CA ARG A 4 50.70 15.20 -31.96
C ARG A 4 49.44 16.05 -31.83
N ARG A 5 48.28 15.40 -31.61
CA ARG A 5 47.05 16.14 -31.35
C ARG A 5 47.25 17.03 -30.12
N PRO A 6 46.74 18.27 -30.11
CA PRO A 6 46.72 19.06 -28.90
C PRO A 6 45.96 18.27 -27.82
N VAL A 7 46.58 18.11 -26.66
CA VAL A 7 45.95 17.47 -25.51
C VAL A 7 44.75 18.36 -25.12
N PRO A 8 43.52 17.82 -25.07
CA PRO A 8 42.37 18.57 -24.57
C PRO A 8 42.70 19.16 -23.21
N THR A 9 42.34 20.42 -22.97
CA THR A 9 42.51 21.07 -21.66
C THR A 9 41.57 20.49 -20.60
N ILE A 10 40.55 19.72 -21.02
CA ILE A 10 39.56 19.08 -20.17
C ILE A 10 39.25 17.70 -20.76
N GLY A 11 39.27 16.66 -19.93
CA GLY A 11 38.83 15.30 -20.28
C GLY A 11 39.93 14.35 -20.77
N ASP A 12 39.49 13.24 -21.35
CA ASP A 12 40.36 12.18 -21.88
C ASP A 12 41.13 12.66 -23.12
N GLY A 13 42.46 12.68 -23.01
CA GLY A 13 43.36 13.12 -24.07
C GLY A 13 43.70 12.08 -25.13
N THR A 14 43.17 10.86 -25.02
CA THR A 14 43.42 9.80 -26.00
C THR A 14 42.77 10.11 -27.36
N SER A 15 43.31 9.53 -28.42
CA SER A 15 42.73 9.54 -29.77
C SER A 15 41.58 8.54 -29.88
N ALA A 16 40.77 8.69 -30.93
CA ALA A 16 39.71 7.73 -31.23
C ALA A 16 40.27 6.31 -31.50
N ALA A 17 41.48 6.20 -32.07
CA ALA A 17 42.13 4.93 -32.32
C ALA A 17 42.59 4.24 -31.03
N GLU A 18 43.15 5.00 -30.08
CA GLU A 18 43.54 4.49 -28.75
C GLU A 18 42.31 4.01 -27.97
N ARG A 19 41.21 4.77 -27.98
CA ARG A 19 39.94 4.32 -27.36
C ARG A 19 39.35 3.08 -28.03
N ALA A 20 39.47 2.96 -29.36
CA ALA A 20 38.98 1.78 -30.08
C ALA A 20 39.77 0.50 -29.72
N GLN A 21 41.05 0.63 -29.31
CA GLN A 21 41.88 -0.49 -28.89
C GLN A 21 41.58 -0.95 -27.46
N ALA A 22 41.00 -0.09 -26.62
CA ALA A 22 40.64 -0.40 -25.23
C ALA A 22 39.22 0.13 -24.91
N PRO A 23 38.16 -0.50 -25.45
CA PRO A 23 36.79 -0.02 -25.32
C PRO A 23 36.28 -0.03 -23.87
N ASP A 24 36.93 -0.78 -22.98
CA ASP A 24 36.64 -0.90 -21.55
C ASP A 24 37.54 -0.04 -20.66
N ALA A 25 38.42 0.80 -21.23
CA ALA A 25 39.38 1.61 -20.48
C ALA A 25 38.75 2.63 -19.50
N TRP A 26 37.45 2.92 -19.65
CA TRP A 26 36.68 3.78 -18.75
C TRP A 26 35.96 2.99 -17.63
N ALA A 27 36.08 1.65 -17.60
CA ALA A 27 35.45 0.82 -16.59
C ALA A 27 36.10 1.00 -15.20
N MET A 28 35.30 0.79 -14.16
CA MET A 28 35.70 0.86 -12.75
C MET A 28 35.43 -0.49 -12.07
N PRO A 29 36.15 -1.56 -12.46
CA PRO A 29 35.82 -2.94 -12.08
C PRO A 29 35.81 -3.15 -10.55
N GLU A 30 36.72 -2.51 -9.82
CA GLU A 30 36.83 -2.57 -8.36
C GLU A 30 35.61 -2.04 -7.61
N HIS A 31 34.76 -1.24 -8.28
CA HIS A 31 33.57 -0.64 -7.68
C HIS A 31 32.26 -1.35 -8.06
N THR A 32 32.31 -2.34 -8.95
CA THR A 32 31.11 -2.95 -9.55
C THR A 32 30.23 -3.65 -8.50
N GLU A 33 30.82 -4.51 -7.67
CA GLU A 33 30.07 -5.22 -6.62
C GLU A 33 29.55 -4.27 -5.53
N ALA A 34 30.37 -3.30 -5.14
CA ALA A 34 29.97 -2.28 -4.17
C ALA A 34 28.78 -1.45 -4.66
N LEU A 35 28.83 -0.97 -5.92
CA LEU A 35 27.73 -0.23 -6.52
C LEU A 35 26.46 -1.07 -6.60
N ALA A 36 26.56 -2.32 -7.08
CA ALA A 36 25.43 -3.25 -7.15
C ALA A 36 24.81 -3.49 -5.77
N GLY A 37 25.65 -3.67 -4.74
CA GLY A 37 25.22 -3.83 -3.35
C GLY A 37 24.47 -2.61 -2.81
N VAL A 38 24.96 -1.39 -3.06
CA VAL A 38 24.30 -0.16 -2.60
C VAL A 38 22.96 0.05 -3.30
N VAL A 39 22.92 -0.09 -4.62
CA VAL A 39 21.68 0.04 -5.42
C VAL A 39 20.65 -1.00 -4.97
N ALA A 40 21.06 -2.25 -4.75
CA ALA A 40 20.17 -3.32 -4.30
C ALA A 40 19.72 -3.15 -2.85
N ALA A 41 20.53 -2.56 -1.98
CA ALA A 41 20.24 -2.39 -0.55
C ALA A 41 19.56 -1.06 -0.19
N ARG A 42 19.41 -0.12 -1.14
CA ARG A 42 18.68 1.14 -0.93
C ARG A 42 17.22 0.87 -0.57
N ARG A 43 16.70 1.55 0.46
CA ARG A 43 15.33 1.39 0.95
C ARG A 43 14.71 2.74 1.23
N ASP A 44 13.39 2.79 1.09
CA ASP A 44 12.57 3.87 1.61
C ASP A 44 12.36 3.66 3.11
N ILE A 45 13.07 4.47 3.91
CA ILE A 45 13.07 4.40 5.37
C ILE A 45 11.98 5.31 5.92
N ARG A 46 11.22 4.78 6.89
CA ARG A 46 10.04 5.44 7.45
C ARG A 46 10.11 5.62 8.96
N ARG A 47 11.06 4.96 9.63
CA ARG A 47 11.35 5.15 11.06
C ARG A 47 12.75 5.64 11.29
N PHE A 48 12.87 6.66 12.12
CA PHE A 48 14.13 7.34 12.39
C PHE A 48 14.36 7.45 13.89
N ARG A 49 15.62 7.34 14.27
CA ARG A 49 16.05 7.69 15.62
C ARG A 49 16.12 9.21 15.76
N PRO A 50 15.95 9.76 16.98
CA PRO A 50 16.00 11.20 17.22
C PRO A 50 17.42 11.79 17.17
N ASP A 51 18.45 10.93 17.08
CA ASP A 51 19.85 11.36 17.04
C ASP A 51 20.10 12.31 15.84
N PRO A 52 20.82 13.44 16.06
CA PRO A 52 21.10 14.38 14.98
C PRO A 52 22.00 13.75 13.90
N VAL A 53 21.85 14.24 12.68
CA VAL A 53 22.76 13.94 11.58
C VAL A 53 23.93 14.92 11.65
N PRO A 54 25.19 14.44 11.69
CA PRO A 54 26.37 15.31 11.61
C PRO A 54 26.37 16.16 10.32
N ASP A 55 26.81 17.41 10.42
CA ASP A 55 26.82 18.36 9.31
C ASP A 55 27.68 17.85 8.14
N GLU A 56 28.78 17.15 8.41
CA GLU A 56 29.65 16.60 7.38
C GLU A 56 28.95 15.51 6.56
N LEU A 57 28.06 14.72 7.18
CA LEU A 57 27.27 13.71 6.48
C LEU A 57 26.14 14.35 5.68
N LEU A 58 25.50 15.40 6.22
CA LEU A 58 24.52 16.18 5.46
C LEU A 58 25.17 16.81 4.23
N GLU A 59 26.34 17.43 4.38
CA GLU A 59 27.10 18.01 3.27
C GLU A 59 27.48 16.95 2.23
N ALA A 60 27.95 15.78 2.65
CA ALA A 60 28.26 14.68 1.74
C ALA A 60 27.04 14.26 0.91
N VAL A 61 25.86 14.15 1.54
CA VAL A 61 24.60 13.82 0.86
C VAL A 61 24.22 14.92 -0.13
N LEU A 62 24.23 16.19 0.28
CA LEU A 62 23.90 17.33 -0.58
C LEU A 62 24.87 17.46 -1.77
N LEU A 63 26.17 17.23 -1.54
CA LEU A 63 27.20 17.26 -2.57
C LEU A 63 26.99 16.16 -3.60
N ALA A 64 26.56 14.97 -3.17
CA ALA A 64 26.20 13.89 -4.09
C ALA A 64 25.01 14.27 -4.99
N GLY A 65 23.99 14.91 -4.41
CA GLY A 65 22.88 15.48 -5.17
C GLY A 65 23.34 16.55 -6.16
N HIS A 66 24.20 17.46 -5.73
CA HIS A 66 24.77 18.52 -6.58
C HIS A 66 25.60 17.98 -7.76
N ARG A 67 26.18 16.79 -7.63
CA ARG A 67 26.90 16.08 -8.71
C ARG A 67 25.96 15.34 -9.68
N GLY A 68 24.63 15.44 -9.48
CA GLY A 68 23.65 14.85 -10.37
C GLY A 68 23.77 15.37 -11.81
N PRO A 69 23.42 14.56 -12.83
CA PRO A 69 23.35 15.04 -14.20
C PRO A 69 22.21 16.07 -14.33
N SER A 70 22.44 17.13 -15.11
CA SER A 70 21.41 18.12 -15.42
C SER A 70 21.29 18.38 -16.91
N VAL A 71 20.05 18.41 -17.41
CA VAL A 71 19.76 18.78 -18.81
C VAL A 71 20.37 20.13 -19.16
N GLY A 72 21.07 20.22 -20.29
CA GLY A 72 21.70 21.45 -20.75
C GLY A 72 22.61 22.14 -19.72
N HIS A 73 23.16 21.40 -18.75
CA HIS A 73 23.93 21.94 -17.61
C HIS A 73 23.16 22.95 -16.74
N SER A 74 21.82 22.82 -16.68
CA SER A 74 20.92 23.79 -16.04
C SER A 74 20.97 23.82 -14.51
N GLN A 75 21.42 22.76 -13.84
CA GLN A 75 21.52 22.66 -12.38
C GLN A 75 20.29 23.22 -11.63
N PRO A 76 19.08 22.71 -11.92
CA PRO A 76 17.84 23.37 -11.53
C PRO A 76 17.48 23.19 -10.05
N TRP A 77 18.15 22.28 -9.34
CA TRP A 77 17.83 21.94 -7.95
C TRP A 77 18.12 23.08 -6.97
N ARG A 78 17.27 23.17 -5.95
CA ARG A 78 17.47 23.87 -4.68
C ARG A 78 17.21 22.87 -3.56
N PHE A 79 18.17 22.73 -2.65
CA PHE A 79 18.03 21.84 -1.49
C PHE A 79 17.70 22.69 -0.27
N ILE A 80 16.48 22.57 0.24
CA ILE A 80 16.01 23.32 1.42
C ILE A 80 16.09 22.37 2.61
N VAL A 81 17.02 22.65 3.53
CA VAL A 81 17.21 21.86 4.74
C VAL A 81 16.29 22.39 5.84
N VAL A 82 15.45 21.52 6.40
CA VAL A 82 14.48 21.85 7.44
C VAL A 82 14.81 21.11 8.74
N THR A 83 15.40 21.83 9.69
CA THR A 83 15.75 21.32 11.03
C THR A 83 14.76 21.73 12.11
N GLU A 84 13.87 22.69 11.83
CA GLU A 84 12.86 23.16 12.77
C GLU A 84 11.71 22.15 12.93
N GLN A 85 11.42 21.76 14.18
CA GLN A 85 10.35 20.80 14.48
C GLN A 85 8.98 21.33 14.09
N ALA A 86 8.68 22.61 14.32
CA ALA A 86 7.39 23.20 13.99
C ALA A 86 7.07 23.08 12.49
N THR A 87 8.06 23.32 11.62
CA THR A 87 7.92 23.19 10.17
C THR A 87 7.73 21.73 9.76
N ARG A 88 8.42 20.78 10.41
CA ARG A 88 8.20 19.34 10.19
C ARG A 88 6.81 18.89 10.62
N ASP A 89 6.33 19.38 11.76
CA ASP A 89 5.00 19.04 12.27
C ASP A 89 3.89 19.57 11.35
N ALA A 90 4.05 20.80 10.84
CA ALA A 90 3.14 21.38 9.85
C ALA A 90 3.12 20.56 8.55
N ALA A 91 4.30 20.22 8.00
CA ALA A 91 4.43 19.36 6.83
C ALA A 91 3.78 17.98 7.06
N ALA A 92 3.96 17.38 8.24
CA ALA A 92 3.36 16.09 8.55
C ALA A 92 1.82 16.16 8.60
N VAL A 93 1.25 17.25 9.12
CA VAL A 93 -0.21 17.47 9.07
C VAL A 93 -0.72 17.61 7.63
N MET A 94 0.05 18.23 6.75
CA MET A 94 -0.28 18.33 5.32
C MET A 94 -0.24 16.95 4.66
N ALA A 95 0.76 16.13 4.99
CA ALA A 95 0.86 14.77 4.48
C ALA A 95 -0.27 13.86 4.97
N ASP A 96 -0.65 13.98 6.25
CA ASP A 96 -1.80 13.28 6.82
C ASP A 96 -3.11 13.64 6.10
N ARG A 97 -3.32 14.94 5.80
CA ARG A 97 -4.48 15.42 5.04
C ARG A 97 -4.47 14.89 3.60
N ALA A 98 -3.33 14.93 2.90
CA ALA A 98 -3.20 14.39 1.55
C ALA A 98 -3.46 12.88 1.50
N ARG A 99 -2.93 12.13 2.48
CA ARG A 99 -3.18 10.69 2.64
C ARG A 99 -4.68 10.39 2.82
N LEU A 100 -5.38 11.13 3.68
CA LEU A 100 -6.83 10.98 3.87
C LEU A 100 -7.62 11.29 2.59
N ARG A 101 -7.26 12.37 1.87
CA ARG A 101 -7.89 12.71 0.59
C ARG A 101 -7.71 11.61 -0.45
N GLN A 102 -6.49 11.06 -0.57
CA GLN A 102 -6.22 9.97 -1.51
C GLN A 102 -7.00 8.71 -1.12
N ALA A 103 -7.01 8.33 0.16
CA ALA A 103 -7.77 7.19 0.66
C ALA A 103 -9.28 7.31 0.37
N ALA A 104 -9.84 8.52 0.45
CA ALA A 104 -11.24 8.78 0.11
C ALA A 104 -11.57 8.51 -1.37
N GLY A 105 -10.58 8.51 -2.27
CA GLY A 105 -10.75 8.17 -3.69
C GLY A 105 -10.63 6.66 -3.99
N MET A 106 -10.38 5.83 -2.99
CA MET A 106 -9.98 4.42 -3.17
C MET A 106 -11.04 3.43 -2.68
N ALA A 107 -10.98 2.19 -3.16
CA ALA A 107 -11.79 1.09 -2.63
C ALA A 107 -11.44 0.82 -1.15
N GLU A 108 -12.38 0.34 -0.35
CA GLU A 108 -12.21 0.23 1.12
C GLU A 108 -10.95 -0.54 1.55
N ALA A 109 -10.70 -1.71 0.95
CA ALA A 109 -9.49 -2.49 1.25
C ALA A 109 -8.19 -1.75 0.86
N SER A 110 -8.20 -1.06 -0.27
CA SER A 110 -7.10 -0.26 -0.81
C SER A 110 -6.85 1.00 0.04
N ALA A 111 -7.93 1.64 0.48
CA ALA A 111 -7.92 2.81 1.36
C ALA A 111 -7.35 2.44 2.73
N ARG A 112 -7.78 1.31 3.31
CA ARG A 112 -7.22 0.78 4.56
C ARG A 112 -5.72 0.50 4.42
N GLY A 113 -5.30 -0.16 3.34
CA GLY A 113 -3.89 -0.41 3.06
C GLY A 113 -3.05 0.86 2.95
N LEU A 114 -3.58 1.94 2.34
CA LEU A 114 -2.91 3.24 2.29
C LEU A 114 -2.85 3.91 3.67
N LEU A 115 -3.92 3.85 4.45
CA LEU A 115 -3.98 4.43 5.79
C LEU A 115 -3.09 3.70 6.81
N ASP A 116 -2.89 2.40 6.61
CA ASP A 116 -1.98 1.57 7.41
C ASP A 116 -0.50 1.85 7.10
N LEU A 117 -0.19 2.57 6.01
CA LEU A 117 1.18 2.99 5.74
C LEU A 117 1.62 4.09 6.68
N ARG A 118 2.69 3.76 7.41
CA ARG A 118 3.43 4.64 8.30
C ARG A 118 4.06 5.80 7.51
N LEU A 119 3.70 7.04 7.86
CA LEU A 119 4.29 8.28 7.32
C LEU A 119 4.89 9.17 8.42
N GLU A 120 5.09 8.61 9.61
CA GLU A 120 5.59 9.33 10.79
C GLU A 120 7.03 9.84 10.60
N GLY A 121 7.75 9.32 9.60
CA GLY A 121 9.11 9.73 9.24
C GLY A 121 9.30 11.24 9.03
N ILE A 122 8.28 11.98 8.61
CA ILE A 122 8.37 13.46 8.51
C ILE A 122 8.59 14.10 9.88
N ARG A 123 7.94 13.56 10.93
CA ARG A 123 8.05 14.06 12.31
C ARG A 123 9.26 13.48 13.03
N GLU A 124 9.54 12.19 12.81
CA GLU A 124 10.59 11.43 13.51
C GLU A 124 12.00 11.74 13.01
N ALA A 125 12.16 12.02 11.72
CA ALA A 125 13.49 12.31 11.18
C ALA A 125 14.05 13.60 11.81
N PRO A 126 15.34 13.60 12.21
CA PRO A 126 15.99 14.77 12.82
C PRO A 126 16.03 15.98 11.86
N LEU A 127 15.97 15.76 10.55
CA LEU A 127 15.81 16.83 9.56
C LEU A 127 15.09 16.35 8.29
N GLY A 128 14.50 17.31 7.59
CA GLY A 128 13.97 17.16 6.24
C GLY A 128 14.85 17.86 5.20
N VAL A 129 14.90 17.33 3.98
CA VAL A 129 15.45 18.03 2.82
C VAL A 129 14.39 18.08 1.74
N VAL A 130 13.92 19.28 1.41
CA VAL A 130 13.00 19.47 0.28
C VAL A 130 13.81 19.80 -0.96
N VAL A 131 13.65 18.98 -1.99
CA VAL A 131 14.28 19.23 -3.29
C VAL A 131 13.29 19.96 -4.16
N ALA A 132 13.62 21.20 -4.50
CA ALA A 132 12.82 22.05 -5.37
C ALA A 132 13.54 22.28 -6.70
N CYS A 133 12.79 22.39 -7.78
CA CYS A 133 13.26 22.65 -9.13
C CYS A 133 12.95 24.11 -9.49
N ASP A 134 14.00 24.90 -9.75
CA ASP A 134 13.88 26.27 -10.22
C ASP A 134 13.60 26.28 -11.72
N ARG A 135 12.33 26.41 -12.09
CA ARG A 135 11.86 26.32 -13.48
C ARG A 135 11.79 27.66 -14.19
N ARG A 136 12.15 28.75 -13.50
CA ARG A 136 12.02 30.15 -13.98
C ARG A 136 12.89 30.46 -15.19
N THR A 137 13.99 29.73 -15.40
CA THR A 137 14.75 29.82 -16.65
C THR A 137 13.88 29.33 -17.81
N PRO A 138 13.69 30.10 -18.90
CA PRO A 138 12.87 29.65 -20.02
C PRO A 138 13.40 28.37 -20.67
N ALA A 139 12.53 27.40 -20.94
CA ALA A 139 12.89 26.10 -21.52
C ALA A 139 13.62 26.23 -22.88
N ALA A 140 13.25 27.22 -23.69
CA ALA A 140 13.89 27.49 -24.99
C ALA A 140 15.39 27.84 -24.88
N GLY A 141 15.83 28.36 -23.71
CA GLY A 141 17.23 28.71 -23.46
C GLY A 141 18.09 27.55 -22.96
N VAL A 142 17.52 26.36 -22.77
CA VAL A 142 18.22 25.21 -22.19
C VAL A 142 18.21 24.04 -23.18
N LEU A 143 19.41 23.60 -23.58
CA LEU A 143 19.59 22.50 -24.52
C LEU A 143 18.87 21.24 -24.03
N GLY A 144 18.00 20.66 -24.87
CA GLY A 144 17.19 19.48 -24.56
C GLY A 144 15.85 19.79 -23.89
N ARG A 145 15.77 20.84 -23.06
CA ARG A 145 14.54 21.22 -22.35
C ARG A 145 13.51 21.87 -23.26
N ALA A 146 13.95 22.52 -24.34
CA ALA A 146 13.04 23.08 -25.35
C ALA A 146 12.12 22.01 -25.99
N THR A 147 12.56 20.75 -26.05
CA THR A 147 11.79 19.62 -26.60
C THR A 147 11.10 18.81 -25.51
N PHE A 148 11.74 18.66 -24.35
CA PHE A 148 11.19 17.97 -23.17
C PHE A 148 11.20 18.92 -21.96
N PRO A 149 10.12 19.68 -21.74
CA PRO A 149 10.09 20.75 -20.74
C PRO A 149 10.39 20.32 -19.30
N ASP A 150 10.08 19.07 -18.95
CA ASP A 150 10.22 18.49 -17.59
C ASP A 150 11.58 17.83 -17.33
N THR A 151 12.52 17.94 -18.27
CA THR A 151 13.89 17.41 -18.08
C THR A 151 14.64 18.05 -16.91
N ASP A 152 14.21 19.23 -16.46
CA ASP A 152 14.68 19.89 -15.24
C ASP A 152 14.24 19.14 -13.97
N LEU A 153 12.98 18.69 -13.92
CA LEU A 153 12.48 17.81 -12.86
C LEU A 153 13.22 16.47 -12.85
N TRP A 154 13.51 15.87 -14.01
CA TRP A 154 14.26 14.61 -14.08
C TRP A 154 15.70 14.78 -13.58
N SER A 155 16.29 15.95 -13.81
CA SER A 155 17.61 16.30 -13.27
C SER A 155 17.57 16.35 -11.74
N CYS A 156 16.52 16.91 -11.15
CA CYS A 156 16.31 16.88 -9.70
C CYS A 156 16.07 15.46 -9.17
N ALA A 157 15.33 14.61 -9.89
CA ALA A 157 15.13 13.21 -9.52
C ALA A 157 16.45 12.41 -9.51
N ALA A 158 17.34 12.67 -10.47
CA ALA A 158 18.67 12.07 -10.49
C ALA A 158 19.53 12.55 -9.30
N ALA A 159 19.44 13.83 -8.93
CA ALA A 159 20.08 14.36 -7.72
C ALA A 159 19.56 13.65 -6.45
N ILE A 160 18.24 13.43 -6.35
CA ILE A 160 17.63 12.69 -5.23
C ILE A 160 18.17 11.26 -5.15
N GLU A 161 18.28 10.53 -6.27
CA GLU A 161 18.83 9.17 -6.26
C GLU A 161 20.29 9.15 -5.78
N ASN A 162 21.13 10.09 -6.21
CA ASN A 162 22.50 10.21 -5.72
C ASN A 162 22.57 10.48 -4.22
N MET A 163 21.72 11.38 -3.70
CA MET A 163 21.57 11.64 -2.27
C MET A 163 21.20 10.37 -1.51
N TRP A 164 20.26 9.59 -2.05
CA TRP A 164 19.73 8.38 -1.43
C TRP A 164 20.77 7.26 -1.34
N LEU A 165 21.51 7.04 -2.43
CA LEU A 165 22.60 6.06 -2.47
C LEU A 165 23.73 6.48 -1.50
N THR A 166 24.07 7.76 -1.47
CA THR A 166 25.11 8.29 -0.57
C THR A 166 24.70 8.18 0.90
N ALA A 167 23.47 8.56 1.24
CA ALA A 167 22.91 8.37 2.58
C ALA A 167 23.02 6.90 3.02
N ARG A 168 22.66 5.97 2.11
CA ARG A 168 22.73 4.54 2.38
C ARG A 168 24.16 4.06 2.70
N VAL A 169 25.17 4.54 1.98
CA VAL A 169 26.59 4.18 2.23
C VAL A 169 27.05 4.66 3.61
N HIS A 170 26.61 5.84 4.04
CA HIS A 170 26.94 6.39 5.37
C HIS A 170 26.09 5.81 6.51
N GLY A 171 25.20 4.85 6.22
CA GLY A 171 24.32 4.23 7.21
C GLY A 171 23.10 5.07 7.59
N LEU A 172 22.89 6.20 6.92
CA LEU A 172 21.69 7.01 7.06
C LEU A 172 20.52 6.34 6.30
N GLY A 173 19.33 6.59 6.82
CA GLY A 173 18.07 6.33 6.14
C GLY A 173 17.61 7.57 5.38
N LEU A 174 16.97 7.34 4.24
CA LEU A 174 16.26 8.37 3.51
C LEU A 174 14.88 7.83 3.10
N GLY A 175 13.84 8.63 3.30
CA GLY A 175 12.47 8.35 2.85
C GLY A 175 11.94 9.48 2.00
N TRP A 176 11.41 9.19 0.81
CA TRP A 176 10.92 10.22 -0.12
C TRP A 176 9.40 10.29 -0.08
N VAL A 177 8.87 11.33 0.56
CA VAL A 177 7.43 11.54 0.71
C VAL A 177 6.92 12.53 -0.31
N THR A 178 5.97 12.10 -1.13
CA THR A 178 5.30 12.91 -2.17
C THR A 178 3.79 13.05 -1.92
N LEU A 179 3.31 12.61 -0.77
CA LEU A 179 1.91 12.75 -0.35
C LEU A 179 1.67 14.17 0.18
N PHE A 180 1.65 15.16 -0.70
CA PHE A 180 1.40 16.56 -0.37
C PHE A 180 0.52 17.21 -1.43
N GLU A 181 -0.11 18.33 -1.07
CA GLU A 181 -0.55 19.30 -2.07
C GLU A 181 0.67 20.18 -2.43
N PRO A 182 1.15 20.19 -3.69
CA PRO A 182 2.36 20.93 -4.05
C PRO A 182 2.31 22.42 -3.71
N ALA A 183 1.15 23.07 -3.91
CA ALA A 183 0.97 24.48 -3.61
C ALA A 183 1.10 24.79 -2.11
N GLU A 184 0.54 23.92 -1.25
CA GLU A 184 0.60 24.08 0.20
C GLU A 184 2.04 23.91 0.70
N LEU A 185 2.78 22.95 0.15
CA LEU A 185 4.20 22.73 0.51
C LEU A 185 5.08 23.88 0.04
N ALA A 186 4.79 24.44 -1.14
CA ALA A 186 5.46 25.63 -1.65
C ALA A 186 5.22 26.85 -0.74
N GLU A 187 3.98 27.05 -0.27
CA GLU A 187 3.62 28.12 0.65
C GLU A 187 4.34 27.98 2.00
N LEU A 188 4.34 26.77 2.59
CA LEU A 188 5.02 26.48 3.85
C LEU A 188 6.51 26.88 3.81
N LEU A 189 7.16 26.68 2.66
CA LEU A 189 8.59 26.92 2.48
C LEU A 189 8.91 28.29 1.84
N GLY A 190 7.89 29.10 1.55
CA GLY A 190 8.04 30.42 0.93
C GLY A 190 8.65 30.36 -0.48
N LEU A 191 8.29 29.35 -1.28
CA LEU A 191 8.81 29.21 -2.65
C LEU A 191 8.21 30.28 -3.58
N PRO A 192 9.02 30.91 -4.45
CA PRO A 192 8.51 31.84 -5.44
C PRO A 192 7.79 31.10 -6.58
N GLU A 193 6.96 31.83 -7.32
CA GLU A 193 6.33 31.33 -8.54
C GLU A 193 7.37 30.79 -9.54
N GLY A 194 7.04 29.66 -10.19
CA GLY A 194 7.94 28.96 -11.10
C GLY A 194 9.01 28.10 -10.42
N VAL A 195 8.90 27.85 -9.11
CA VAL A 195 9.71 26.86 -8.38
C VAL A 195 8.79 25.74 -7.90
N GLU A 196 9.09 24.50 -8.29
CA GLU A 196 8.24 23.33 -8.03
C GLU A 196 8.95 22.33 -7.10
N THR A 197 8.23 21.74 -6.13
CA THR A 197 8.80 20.72 -5.22
C THR A 197 8.71 19.33 -5.81
N LEU A 198 9.75 18.51 -5.66
CA LEU A 198 9.71 17.08 -5.96
C LEU A 198 9.28 16.22 -4.76
N GLY A 199 9.10 16.82 -3.60
CA GLY A 199 8.67 16.17 -2.37
C GLY A 199 9.64 16.40 -1.21
N TRP A 200 9.34 15.74 -0.10
CA TRP A 200 10.05 15.86 1.16
C TRP A 200 10.92 14.63 1.42
N LEU A 201 12.23 14.83 1.55
CA LEU A 201 13.16 13.76 1.93
C LEU A 201 13.35 13.77 3.45
N CYS A 202 12.93 12.70 4.13
CA CYS A 202 13.23 12.49 5.54
C CYS A 202 14.65 11.94 5.64
N LEU A 203 15.56 12.56 6.39
CA LEU A 203 16.95 12.11 6.52
C LEU A 203 17.33 11.94 8.00
N GLY A 204 17.91 10.78 8.34
CA GLY A 204 18.30 10.49 9.72
C GLY A 204 18.89 9.10 9.90
N TRP A 205 19.18 8.75 11.16
CA TRP A 205 19.59 7.38 11.50
C TRP A 205 18.37 6.46 11.48
N PRO A 206 18.38 5.36 10.71
CA PRO A 206 17.21 4.51 10.61
C PRO A 206 17.00 3.73 11.91
N ASP A 207 15.77 3.72 12.43
CA ASP A 207 15.33 2.83 13.53
C ASP A 207 14.78 1.50 12.99
N GLU A 208 15.13 1.18 11.75
CA GLU A 208 14.72 -0.05 11.08
C GLU A 208 15.74 -0.49 10.04
N ARG A 209 15.76 -1.80 9.75
CA ARG A 209 16.62 -2.39 8.72
C ARG A 209 15.83 -3.37 7.86
N PRO A 210 14.91 -2.86 7.02
CA PRO A 210 14.06 -3.71 6.22
C PRO A 210 14.87 -4.57 5.22
N PRO A 211 14.68 -5.91 5.19
CA PRO A 211 15.44 -6.77 4.28
C PRO A 211 15.06 -6.55 2.80
N GLU A 212 13.81 -6.17 2.54
CA GLU A 212 13.22 -6.02 1.20
C GLU A 212 12.45 -4.68 1.09
N PRO A 213 12.00 -4.23 -0.10
CA PRO A 213 11.20 -3.00 -0.22
C PRO A 213 9.90 -3.04 0.59
N GLY A 214 9.57 -1.95 1.30
CA GLY A 214 8.42 -1.90 2.21
C GLY A 214 7.07 -2.22 1.57
N LEU A 215 6.87 -1.76 0.34
CA LEU A 215 5.62 -1.98 -0.39
C LEU A 215 5.47 -3.42 -0.89
N GLU A 216 6.59 -4.07 -1.24
CA GLU A 216 6.59 -5.49 -1.62
C GLU A 216 6.31 -6.37 -0.39
N ARG A 217 6.93 -6.06 0.76
CA ARG A 217 6.66 -6.77 2.03
C ARG A 217 5.21 -6.61 2.51
N ALA A 218 4.61 -5.44 2.25
CA ALA A 218 3.21 -5.18 2.56
C ALA A 218 2.24 -5.79 1.53
N GLY A 219 2.74 -6.54 0.54
CA GLY A 219 1.91 -7.15 -0.51
C GLY A 219 1.25 -6.13 -1.44
N TRP A 220 1.82 -4.94 -1.56
CA TRP A 220 1.18 -3.83 -2.28
C TRP A 220 1.41 -3.86 -3.79
N SER A 221 2.60 -4.31 -4.19
CA SER A 221 2.97 -4.64 -5.56
C SER A 221 4.19 -5.58 -5.53
N ARG A 222 4.55 -6.13 -6.69
CA ARG A 222 5.78 -6.91 -6.86
C ARG A 222 6.58 -6.33 -8.02
N ARG A 223 7.91 -6.24 -7.86
CA ARG A 223 8.81 -5.88 -8.96
C ARG A 223 8.67 -6.88 -10.11
N LEU A 224 8.54 -6.36 -11.33
CA LEU A 224 8.53 -7.20 -12.53
C LEU A 224 9.95 -7.71 -12.84
N PRO A 225 10.08 -8.91 -13.42
CA PRO A 225 11.33 -9.36 -14.02
C PRO A 225 11.84 -8.37 -15.09
N LEU A 226 13.17 -8.25 -15.21
CA LEU A 226 13.80 -7.27 -16.12
C LEU A 226 13.33 -7.43 -17.57
N GLU A 227 13.20 -8.68 -18.02
CA GLU A 227 12.75 -9.03 -19.37
C GLU A 227 11.34 -8.52 -19.70
N GLN A 228 10.49 -8.26 -18.69
CA GLN A 228 9.14 -7.74 -18.92
C GLN A 228 9.10 -6.22 -19.11
N VAL A 229 10.19 -5.52 -18.76
CA VAL A 229 10.32 -4.06 -18.94
C VAL A 229 11.34 -3.69 -20.02
N VAL A 230 11.96 -4.68 -20.67
CA VAL A 230 12.88 -4.49 -21.80
C VAL A 230 12.14 -4.75 -23.11
N MET A 231 11.99 -3.70 -23.91
CA MET A 231 11.46 -3.78 -25.28
C MET A 231 12.57 -3.44 -26.27
N ARG A 232 12.56 -4.03 -27.46
CA ARG A 232 13.57 -3.77 -28.49
C ARG A 232 12.98 -2.95 -29.63
N GLU A 233 13.69 -1.88 -29.99
CA GLU A 233 13.38 -0.94 -31.09
C GLU A 233 12.07 -0.14 -30.93
N ARG A 234 10.96 -0.78 -30.53
CA ARG A 234 9.61 -0.20 -30.49
C ARG A 234 8.85 -0.68 -29.26
N TRP A 235 7.81 0.08 -28.92
CA TRP A 235 6.86 -0.30 -27.88
C TRP A 235 6.11 -1.58 -28.26
N THR A 236 6.06 -2.53 -27.32
CA THR A 236 5.23 -3.74 -27.39
C THR A 236 4.28 -3.73 -26.22
N GLU A 237 3.00 -4.00 -26.47
CA GLU A 237 1.98 -3.94 -25.42
C GLU A 237 2.27 -4.98 -24.32
N ALA A 238 2.57 -4.49 -23.12
CA ALA A 238 2.78 -5.28 -21.91
C ALA A 238 1.92 -4.69 -20.78
N SER A 239 1.32 -5.55 -19.96
CA SER A 239 0.53 -5.06 -18.83
C SER A 239 1.44 -4.45 -17.76
N PRO A 240 1.11 -3.27 -17.21
CA PRO A 240 1.87 -2.69 -16.10
C PRO A 240 1.74 -3.57 -14.84
N PRO A 241 2.66 -3.44 -13.85
CA PRO A 241 2.52 -4.15 -12.59
C PRO A 241 1.18 -3.83 -11.93
N VAL A 242 0.47 -4.87 -11.51
CA VAL A 242 -0.83 -4.70 -10.85
C VAL A 242 -0.59 -4.09 -9.47
N SER A 243 -1.05 -2.85 -9.28
CA SER A 243 -1.21 -2.28 -7.95
C SER A 243 -2.43 -2.90 -7.29
N HIS A 244 -2.27 -3.45 -6.08
CA HIS A 244 -3.39 -4.01 -5.31
C HIS A 244 -4.35 -2.92 -4.78
N LEU A 245 -4.09 -1.65 -5.09
CA LEU A 245 -4.94 -0.50 -4.79
C LEU A 245 -6.12 -0.28 -5.75
N ARG A 246 -6.62 -1.31 -6.44
CA ARG A 246 -7.67 -1.09 -7.46
C ARG A 246 -8.89 -0.36 -6.90
N GLY A 247 -9.08 0.87 -7.36
CA GLY A 247 -10.37 1.56 -7.44
C GLY A 247 -10.74 1.74 -8.92
N PRO A 248 -12.00 2.11 -9.24
CA PRO A 248 -12.36 2.50 -10.60
C PRO A 248 -11.46 3.64 -11.09
N ALA A 249 -11.19 3.73 -12.40
CA ALA A 249 -10.38 4.83 -12.92
C ALA A 249 -11.07 6.17 -12.61
N GLN A 250 -10.32 7.21 -12.24
CA GLN A 250 -10.90 8.50 -11.86
C GLN A 250 -11.82 9.07 -12.96
N ALA A 251 -11.46 8.86 -14.23
CA ALA A 251 -12.30 9.24 -15.37
C ALA A 251 -13.65 8.51 -15.42
N GLU A 252 -13.73 7.27 -14.95
CA GLU A 252 -14.96 6.49 -14.89
C GLU A 252 -15.87 6.95 -13.73
N VAL A 253 -15.27 7.38 -12.61
CA VAL A 253 -16.01 7.98 -11.47
C VAL A 253 -16.55 9.35 -11.83
N VAL A 254 -15.73 10.20 -12.48
CA VAL A 254 -16.17 11.51 -12.98
C VAL A 254 -17.27 11.32 -14.02
N GLY A 255 -17.10 10.41 -14.98
CA GLY A 255 -18.15 10.12 -15.97
C GLY A 255 -19.41 9.47 -15.37
N ALA A 256 -19.34 8.83 -14.20
CA ALA A 256 -20.53 8.37 -13.47
C ALA A 256 -21.26 9.53 -12.79
N ARG A 257 -20.50 10.44 -12.17
CA ARG A 257 -21.01 11.66 -11.55
C ARG A 257 -21.65 12.61 -12.56
N ASP A 258 -21.00 12.85 -13.70
CA ASP A 258 -21.53 13.71 -14.77
C ASP A 258 -22.88 13.18 -15.29
N ARG A 259 -23.02 11.85 -15.43
CA ARG A 259 -24.31 11.21 -15.78
C ARG A 259 -25.35 11.29 -14.65
N ALA A 260 -24.92 11.33 -13.40
CA ALA A 260 -25.82 11.49 -12.26
C ALA A 260 -26.33 12.94 -12.14
N ASP A 261 -25.49 13.93 -12.47
CA ASP A 261 -25.85 15.35 -12.54
C ASP A 261 -26.89 15.62 -13.67
N ASP A 262 -26.94 14.77 -14.70
CA ASP A 262 -27.99 14.79 -15.73
C ASP A 262 -29.35 14.22 -15.26
N LEU A 263 -29.41 13.55 -14.11
CA LEU A 263 -30.66 13.05 -13.51
C LEU A 263 -31.34 14.18 -12.70
N LEU A 264 -32.68 14.17 -12.61
CA LEU A 264 -33.48 15.17 -11.88
C LEU A 264 -33.29 15.06 -10.35
N THR A 265 -32.08 15.32 -9.85
CA THR A 265 -31.73 15.42 -8.44
C THR A 265 -30.86 16.66 -8.22
N VAL A 266 -30.90 17.25 -7.01
CA VAL A 266 -29.96 18.32 -6.67
C VAL A 266 -28.60 17.67 -6.43
N PRO A 267 -27.51 18.08 -7.12
CA PRO A 267 -26.19 17.49 -6.92
C PRO A 267 -25.78 17.50 -5.44
N GLY A 268 -25.36 16.34 -4.92
CA GLY A 268 -24.92 16.20 -3.53
C GLY A 268 -26.03 16.08 -2.49
N SER A 269 -27.31 16.08 -2.89
CA SER A 269 -28.45 16.03 -1.95
C SER A 269 -28.61 14.70 -1.22
N LEU A 270 -27.97 13.62 -1.69
CA LEU A 270 -27.98 12.31 -1.03
C LEU A 270 -26.71 12.08 -0.18
N GLY A 271 -25.78 13.05 -0.15
CA GLY A 271 -24.61 13.05 0.72
C GLY A 271 -23.69 11.85 0.49
N ALA A 272 -23.46 11.04 1.54
CA ALA A 272 -22.59 9.86 1.44
C ALA A 272 -23.09 8.82 0.42
N LEU A 273 -24.40 8.81 0.11
CA LEU A 273 -24.98 7.90 -0.86
C LEU A 273 -24.56 8.26 -2.31
N ASP A 274 -24.44 9.54 -2.66
CA ASP A 274 -23.99 9.97 -4.00
C ASP A 274 -22.60 9.39 -4.31
N GLY A 275 -21.66 9.52 -3.36
CA GLY A 275 -20.31 8.98 -3.52
C GLY A 275 -20.25 7.45 -3.62
N VAL A 276 -21.20 6.74 -3.03
CA VAL A 276 -21.32 5.28 -3.17
C VAL A 276 -21.89 4.92 -4.54
N LEU A 277 -22.91 5.65 -5.01
CA LEU A 277 -23.54 5.43 -6.32
C LEU A 277 -22.57 5.72 -7.48
N ASP A 278 -21.78 6.79 -7.40
CA ASP A 278 -20.76 7.11 -8.40
C ASP A 278 -19.75 5.97 -8.56
N ARG A 279 -19.29 5.40 -7.43
CA ARG A 279 -18.35 4.28 -7.43
C ARG A 279 -18.98 3.01 -7.99
N ILE A 280 -20.24 2.71 -7.63
CA ILE A 280 -20.99 1.58 -8.19
C ILE A 280 -21.15 1.76 -9.70
N GLY A 281 -21.52 2.96 -10.16
CA GLY A 281 -21.67 3.31 -11.58
C GLY A 281 -20.36 3.25 -12.37
N ALA A 282 -19.23 3.53 -11.72
CA ALA A 282 -17.90 3.46 -12.33
C ALA A 282 -17.34 2.03 -12.44
N LEU A 283 -17.79 1.09 -11.60
CA LEU A 283 -17.30 -0.29 -11.57
C LEU A 283 -17.81 -1.18 -12.74
N ARG A 284 -18.42 -0.60 -13.79
CA ARG A 284 -19.18 -1.29 -14.86
C ARG A 284 -20.17 -2.28 -14.25
N VAL A 285 -21.35 -1.76 -13.91
CA VAL A 285 -22.47 -2.57 -13.39
C VAL A 285 -22.82 -3.66 -14.39
N VAL A 286 -22.84 -4.90 -13.91
CA VAL A 286 -23.62 -5.97 -14.54
C VAL A 286 -25.07 -5.73 -14.09
N ASP A 287 -25.99 -5.48 -15.02
CA ASP A 287 -27.40 -5.16 -14.76
C ASP A 287 -28.23 -6.34 -14.19
N GLY A 288 -27.58 -7.34 -13.59
CA GLY A 288 -28.23 -8.51 -13.04
C GLY A 288 -28.54 -8.40 -11.55
N PRO A 289 -29.39 -9.30 -11.02
CA PRO A 289 -29.74 -9.31 -9.60
C PRO A 289 -28.50 -9.63 -8.76
N GLY A 290 -28.26 -8.80 -7.74
CA GLY A 290 -27.22 -9.06 -6.76
C GLY A 290 -27.44 -10.39 -6.02
N THR A 291 -26.43 -10.86 -5.31
CA THR A 291 -26.45 -12.14 -4.59
C THR A 291 -25.96 -11.95 -3.17
N LEU A 292 -26.75 -12.37 -2.19
CA LEU A 292 -26.30 -12.62 -0.83
C LEU A 292 -25.71 -14.04 -0.76
N VAL A 293 -24.39 -14.12 -0.60
CA VAL A 293 -23.67 -15.38 -0.37
C VAL A 293 -23.57 -15.59 1.14
N ILE A 294 -24.16 -16.68 1.64
CA ILE A 294 -24.18 -17.03 3.07
C ILE A 294 -23.32 -18.26 3.28
N ALA A 295 -22.23 -18.16 4.03
CA ALA A 295 -21.43 -19.32 4.43
C ALA A 295 -21.90 -19.86 5.79
N ALA A 296 -22.25 -21.14 5.86
CA ALA A 296 -22.74 -21.76 7.08
C ALA A 296 -21.80 -22.86 7.59
N ALA A 297 -21.48 -22.85 8.89
CA ALA A 297 -20.67 -23.88 9.51
C ALA A 297 -20.92 -24.00 11.02
N ASP A 298 -20.68 -25.19 11.57
CA ASP A 298 -20.63 -25.38 13.01
C ASP A 298 -19.25 -25.03 13.57
N HIS A 299 -19.23 -24.51 14.80
CA HIS A 299 -18.00 -24.15 15.49
C HIS A 299 -17.81 -24.98 16.77
N PRO A 300 -16.80 -25.87 16.82
CA PRO A 300 -16.53 -26.70 18.00
C PRO A 300 -16.21 -25.91 19.29
N VAL A 301 -15.82 -24.63 19.16
CA VAL A 301 -15.62 -23.71 20.30
C VAL A 301 -16.86 -23.56 21.18
N THR A 302 -18.05 -23.86 20.66
CA THR A 302 -19.31 -23.85 21.42
C THR A 302 -19.32 -24.82 22.60
N ARG A 303 -18.48 -25.86 22.59
CA ARG A 303 -18.30 -26.79 23.73
C ARG A 303 -17.87 -26.10 25.02
N HIS A 304 -17.33 -24.88 24.93
CA HIS A 304 -16.93 -24.07 26.08
C HIS A 304 -18.02 -23.14 26.60
N SER A 305 -19.29 -23.39 26.25
CA SER A 305 -20.46 -22.66 26.77
C SER A 305 -20.37 -21.13 26.54
N ILE A 306 -19.99 -20.75 25.31
CA ILE A 306 -19.85 -19.36 24.85
C ILE A 306 -21.08 -18.80 24.15
N SER A 307 -22.17 -19.57 24.10
CA SER A 307 -23.43 -19.17 23.49
C SER A 307 -24.57 -19.60 24.39
N ALA A 308 -25.62 -18.78 24.44
CA ALA A 308 -26.89 -19.14 25.08
C ALA A 308 -27.74 -20.08 24.20
N PHE A 309 -27.44 -20.13 22.91
CA PHE A 309 -28.10 -21.00 21.94
C PHE A 309 -27.37 -22.33 21.78
N ASP A 310 -28.14 -23.40 21.66
CA ASP A 310 -27.64 -24.73 21.35
C ASP A 310 -26.99 -24.76 19.94
N PRO A 311 -25.86 -25.47 19.75
CA PRO A 311 -25.23 -25.58 18.44
C PRO A 311 -26.15 -26.08 17.31
N SER A 312 -27.17 -26.89 17.63
CA SER A 312 -28.16 -27.38 16.65
C SER A 312 -28.94 -26.25 15.96
N VAL A 313 -29.00 -25.06 16.55
CA VAL A 313 -29.64 -23.87 15.95
C VAL A 313 -28.99 -23.47 14.62
N THR A 314 -27.71 -23.78 14.40
CA THR A 314 -27.07 -23.57 13.08
C THR A 314 -27.78 -24.37 11.99
N ALA A 315 -28.11 -25.64 12.25
CA ALA A 315 -28.83 -26.48 11.30
C ALA A 315 -30.27 -25.98 11.07
N ASP A 316 -30.94 -25.48 12.12
CA ASP A 316 -32.26 -24.86 12.01
C ASP A 316 -32.23 -23.62 11.12
N LEU A 317 -31.26 -22.73 11.32
CA LEU A 317 -31.10 -21.52 10.52
C LEU A 317 -30.76 -21.84 9.06
N VAL A 318 -29.88 -22.82 8.83
CA VAL A 318 -29.55 -23.31 7.48
C VAL A 318 -30.79 -23.85 6.76
N ARG A 319 -31.62 -24.64 7.45
CA ARG A 319 -32.89 -25.13 6.91
C ARG A 319 -33.83 -23.97 6.57
N ALA A 320 -34.02 -23.05 7.50
CA ALA A 320 -34.84 -21.86 7.29
C ALA A 320 -34.30 -20.98 6.14
N THR A 321 -32.98 -20.89 5.94
CA THR A 321 -32.39 -20.16 4.81
C THR A 321 -32.63 -20.88 3.48
N ARG A 322 -32.56 -22.21 3.43
CA ARG A 322 -32.92 -23.00 2.23
C ARG A 322 -34.40 -22.86 1.86
N GLU A 323 -35.28 -22.84 2.85
CA GLU A 323 -36.71 -22.55 2.68
C GLU A 323 -36.98 -21.06 2.43
N GLY A 324 -35.98 -20.22 2.66
CA GLY A 324 -36.01 -18.77 2.53
C GLY A 324 -36.82 -18.05 3.62
N THR A 325 -37.19 -18.75 4.69
CA THR A 325 -37.93 -18.22 5.84
C THR A 325 -37.03 -17.57 6.89
N SER A 326 -35.71 -17.79 6.82
CA SER A 326 -34.76 -17.07 7.69
C SER A 326 -34.79 -15.56 7.43
N MET A 327 -34.61 -14.75 8.49
CA MET A 327 -34.64 -13.28 8.39
C MET A 327 -33.69 -12.73 7.32
N GLY A 328 -32.45 -13.24 7.24
CA GLY A 328 -31.47 -12.81 6.23
C GLY A 328 -31.92 -13.12 4.80
N ALA A 329 -32.50 -14.31 4.57
CA ALA A 329 -33.02 -14.68 3.25
C ALA A 329 -34.27 -13.88 2.85
N VAL A 330 -35.16 -13.58 3.81
CA VAL A 330 -36.32 -12.71 3.57
C VAL A 330 -35.87 -11.30 3.21
N ALA A 331 -34.95 -10.72 3.99
CA ALA A 331 -34.42 -9.38 3.75
C ALA A 331 -33.70 -9.28 2.40
N ALA A 332 -32.87 -10.27 2.06
CA ALA A 332 -32.18 -10.33 0.78
C ALA A 332 -33.16 -10.34 -0.40
N ARG A 333 -34.20 -11.19 -0.34
CA ARG A 333 -35.22 -11.26 -1.40
C ARG A 333 -36.04 -9.98 -1.50
N ALA A 334 -36.37 -9.35 -0.37
CA ALA A 334 -37.04 -8.05 -0.36
C ALA A 334 -36.17 -6.95 -1.00
N ALA A 335 -34.85 -7.06 -0.88
CA ALA A 335 -33.87 -6.19 -1.54
C ALA A 335 -33.55 -6.59 -3.00
N GLY A 336 -34.24 -7.58 -3.58
CA GLY A 336 -33.99 -8.05 -4.94
C GLY A 336 -32.73 -8.91 -5.11
N LEU A 337 -32.11 -9.35 -4.02
CA LEU A 337 -30.95 -10.24 -4.04
C LEU A 337 -31.37 -11.71 -4.14
N ARG A 338 -30.61 -12.48 -4.92
CA ARG A 338 -30.60 -13.94 -4.84
C ARG A 338 -29.89 -14.37 -3.54
N VAL A 339 -30.21 -15.56 -3.04
CA VAL A 339 -29.54 -16.13 -1.87
C VAL A 339 -28.78 -17.37 -2.32
N ASP A 340 -27.46 -17.37 -2.13
CA ASP A 340 -26.59 -18.53 -2.34
C ASP A 340 -26.10 -19.02 -0.97
N LEU A 341 -26.63 -20.14 -0.50
CA LEU A 341 -26.23 -20.73 0.77
C LEU A 341 -25.14 -21.78 0.53
N VAL A 342 -23.96 -21.51 1.09
CA VAL A 342 -22.79 -22.38 1.02
C VAL A 342 -22.66 -23.14 2.33
N ASP A 343 -22.80 -24.46 2.25
CA ASP A 343 -22.48 -25.34 3.38
C ASP A 343 -20.95 -25.48 3.48
N ALA A 344 -20.38 -24.78 4.44
CA ALA A 344 -18.95 -24.75 4.72
C ALA A 344 -18.58 -25.66 5.90
N GLY A 345 -19.47 -26.55 6.37
CA GLY A 345 -19.20 -27.51 7.43
C GLY A 345 -20.29 -27.68 8.47
N VAL A 346 -21.56 -27.65 8.09
CA VAL A 346 -22.69 -27.92 9.00
C VAL A 346 -22.78 -29.43 9.23
N GLY A 347 -22.86 -29.87 10.48
CA GLY A 347 -22.87 -31.27 10.90
C GLY A 347 -21.52 -32.01 10.79
N ALA A 348 -20.51 -31.40 10.16
CA ALA A 348 -19.19 -31.98 9.96
C ALA A 348 -18.24 -31.59 11.11
N VAL A 349 -18.43 -32.21 12.28
CA VAL A 349 -17.63 -31.92 13.49
C VAL A 349 -16.30 -32.69 13.53
N GLY A 350 -16.13 -33.71 12.68
CA GLY A 350 -14.86 -34.45 12.54
C GLY A 350 -13.82 -33.63 11.79
N GLY A 351 -12.63 -33.46 12.37
CA GLY A 351 -11.53 -32.70 11.75
C GLY A 351 -11.50 -31.19 12.04
N ARG A 352 -12.44 -30.66 12.84
CA ARG A 352 -12.45 -29.25 13.26
C ARG A 352 -12.12 -29.07 14.73
N GLY A 353 -11.23 -28.14 15.03
CA GLY A 353 -10.82 -27.81 16.39
C GLY A 353 -11.65 -26.72 17.05
N ASP A 354 -11.44 -26.57 18.35
CA ASP A 354 -12.16 -25.63 19.23
C ASP A 354 -11.39 -24.34 19.50
N LEU A 355 -10.35 -24.05 18.71
CA LEU A 355 -9.39 -22.94 18.87
C LEU A 355 -8.48 -23.01 20.09
N VAL A 356 -8.81 -23.80 21.11
CA VAL A 356 -8.04 -23.86 22.37
C VAL A 356 -7.14 -25.09 22.39
N SER A 357 -7.70 -26.26 22.12
CA SER A 357 -6.97 -27.54 22.10
C SER A 357 -6.41 -27.90 20.73
N SER A 358 -7.03 -27.41 19.64
CA SER A 358 -6.65 -27.72 18.26
C SER A 358 -7.04 -26.59 17.29
N ASP A 359 -6.45 -26.61 16.10
CA ASP A 359 -6.73 -25.63 15.04
C ASP A 359 -8.14 -25.80 14.50
N ALA A 360 -8.82 -24.69 14.18
CA ALA A 360 -10.22 -24.74 13.74
C ALA A 360 -10.41 -25.57 12.46
N LEU A 361 -9.41 -25.55 11.57
CA LEU A 361 -9.37 -26.28 10.31
C LEU A 361 -7.95 -26.81 10.12
N ASP A 362 -7.82 -27.97 9.47
CA ASP A 362 -6.55 -28.38 8.86
C ASP A 362 -6.27 -27.58 7.56
N GLU A 363 -5.02 -27.61 7.13
CA GLU A 363 -4.55 -26.84 5.96
C GLU A 363 -5.29 -27.22 4.67
N GLN A 364 -5.60 -28.51 4.50
CA GLN A 364 -6.31 -29.01 3.32
C GLN A 364 -7.73 -28.46 3.25
N THR A 365 -8.45 -28.51 4.38
CA THR A 365 -9.82 -28.01 4.51
C THR A 365 -9.86 -26.50 4.39
N TYR A 366 -8.89 -25.78 4.97
CA TYR A 366 -8.75 -24.34 4.80
C TYR A 366 -8.56 -23.95 3.33
N ALA A 367 -7.62 -24.60 2.62
CA ALA A 367 -7.36 -24.33 1.22
C ALA A 367 -8.59 -24.63 0.33
N ALA A 368 -9.31 -25.72 0.63
CA ALA A 368 -10.54 -26.09 -0.07
C ALA A 368 -11.66 -25.04 0.11
N HIS A 369 -11.88 -24.56 1.34
CA HIS A 369 -12.87 -23.51 1.62
C HIS A 369 -12.50 -22.18 0.97
N LEU A 370 -11.21 -21.82 0.96
CA LEU A 370 -10.73 -20.61 0.30
C LEU A 370 -10.94 -20.67 -1.23
N ALA A 371 -10.68 -21.82 -1.85
CA ALA A 371 -10.94 -22.04 -3.27
C ALA A 371 -12.45 -21.94 -3.57
N LEU A 372 -13.29 -22.62 -2.77
CA LEU A 372 -14.75 -22.55 -2.89
C LEU A 372 -15.27 -21.11 -2.77
N GLY A 373 -14.77 -20.35 -1.79
CA GLY A 373 -15.14 -18.94 -1.60
C GLY A 373 -14.75 -18.06 -2.79
N ARG A 374 -13.57 -18.27 -3.38
CA ARG A 374 -13.12 -17.56 -4.59
C ARG A 374 -13.99 -17.86 -5.80
N ASP A 375 -14.35 -19.12 -6.00
CA ASP A 375 -15.18 -19.53 -7.13
C ASP A 375 -16.60 -18.97 -7.00
N ARG A 376 -17.19 -19.06 -5.80
CA ARG A 376 -18.51 -18.48 -5.50
C ARG A 376 -18.54 -16.97 -5.63
N GLY A 377 -17.52 -16.29 -5.11
CA GLY A 377 -17.38 -14.84 -5.24
C GLY A 377 -17.26 -14.40 -6.70
N ARG A 378 -16.48 -15.10 -7.52
CA ARG A 378 -16.34 -14.82 -8.96
C ARG A 378 -17.66 -15.03 -9.71
N ALA A 379 -18.37 -16.12 -9.42
CA ALA A 379 -19.65 -16.41 -10.04
C ALA A 379 -20.72 -15.37 -9.66
N ALA A 380 -20.79 -14.97 -8.38
CA ALA A 380 -21.73 -13.97 -7.90
C ALA A 380 -21.42 -12.58 -8.48
N ALA A 381 -20.15 -12.17 -8.47
CA ALA A 381 -19.71 -10.88 -9.00
C ALA A 381 -19.93 -10.73 -10.52
N GLY A 382 -19.98 -11.86 -11.26
CA GLY A 382 -20.32 -11.86 -12.68
C GLY A 382 -21.79 -11.53 -12.98
N THR A 383 -22.64 -11.39 -11.95
CA THR A 383 -24.08 -11.14 -12.11
C THR A 383 -24.58 -9.85 -11.49
N GLY A 384 -23.86 -9.25 -10.54
CA GLY A 384 -24.29 -8.04 -9.87
C GLY A 384 -23.61 -7.88 -8.50
N LEU A 385 -24.20 -7.04 -7.64
CA LEU A 385 -23.69 -6.76 -6.30
C LEU A 385 -23.61 -8.04 -5.46
N VAL A 386 -22.47 -8.25 -4.78
CA VAL A 386 -22.29 -9.38 -3.87
C VAL A 386 -22.38 -8.89 -2.43
N ALA A 387 -23.38 -9.37 -1.71
CA ALA A 387 -23.47 -9.23 -0.27
C ALA A 387 -22.95 -10.51 0.39
N LEU A 388 -22.29 -10.37 1.53
CA LEU A 388 -21.75 -11.50 2.29
C LEU A 388 -22.51 -11.66 3.60
N GLY A 389 -22.79 -12.91 3.96
CA GLY A 389 -23.39 -13.28 5.23
C GLY A 389 -22.81 -14.60 5.74
N GLU A 390 -23.14 -14.92 6.98
CA GLU A 390 -22.68 -16.12 7.64
C GLU A 390 -23.76 -16.70 8.55
N ILE A 391 -23.69 -18.00 8.83
CA ILE A 391 -24.52 -18.68 9.84
C ILE A 391 -23.63 -19.66 10.62
N GLY A 392 -23.49 -19.45 11.93
CA GLY A 392 -22.80 -20.41 12.79
C GLY A 392 -22.86 -20.03 14.26
N ILE A 393 -23.38 -20.91 15.12
CA ILE A 393 -23.35 -20.66 16.56
C ILE A 393 -21.90 -20.71 17.03
N GLY A 394 -21.46 -19.68 17.75
CA GLY A 394 -20.11 -19.54 18.27
C GLY A 394 -19.08 -18.88 17.34
N ASN A 395 -19.46 -18.59 16.10
CA ASN A 395 -18.68 -17.88 15.09
C ASN A 395 -18.02 -16.57 15.59
N THR A 396 -18.72 -15.79 16.42
CA THR A 396 -18.26 -14.48 16.92
C THR A 396 -17.01 -14.61 17.79
N THR A 397 -16.81 -15.75 18.44
CA THR A 397 -15.59 -16.05 19.20
C THR A 397 -14.40 -16.27 18.25
N VAL A 398 -14.63 -16.97 17.14
CA VAL A 398 -13.62 -17.18 16.09
C VAL A 398 -13.28 -15.85 15.40
N ALA A 399 -14.29 -15.05 15.07
CA ALA A 399 -14.13 -13.73 14.48
C ALA A 399 -13.32 -12.79 15.40
N ALA A 400 -13.60 -12.80 16.71
CA ALA A 400 -12.83 -12.05 17.69
C ALA A 400 -11.37 -12.51 17.77
N ALA A 401 -11.11 -13.83 17.74
CA ALA A 401 -9.75 -14.37 17.72
C ALA A 401 -8.98 -13.91 16.47
N LEU A 402 -9.61 -13.99 15.28
CA LEU A 402 -9.02 -13.49 14.03
C LEU A 402 -8.75 -11.98 14.09
N ALA A 403 -9.71 -11.19 14.58
CA ALA A 403 -9.55 -9.74 14.70
C ALA A 403 -8.40 -9.38 15.66
N ALA A 404 -8.31 -10.02 16.83
CA ALA A 404 -7.21 -9.82 17.77
C ALA A 404 -5.85 -10.19 17.16
N ALA A 405 -5.76 -11.33 16.46
CA ALA A 405 -4.52 -11.77 15.83
C ALA A 405 -4.07 -10.85 14.69
N LEU A 406 -4.97 -10.50 13.78
CA LEU A 406 -4.67 -9.71 12.58
C LEU A 406 -4.40 -8.23 12.89
N LEU A 407 -5.06 -7.69 13.93
CA LEU A 407 -4.98 -6.27 14.27
C LEU A 407 -4.09 -5.98 15.49
N GLY A 408 -3.53 -7.02 16.13
CA GLY A 408 -2.71 -6.87 17.33
C GLY A 408 -3.48 -6.32 18.54
N LEU A 409 -4.79 -6.56 18.62
CA LEU A 409 -5.67 -6.05 19.67
C LEU A 409 -5.77 -7.04 20.84
N ARG A 410 -6.19 -6.54 22.02
CA ARG A 410 -6.46 -7.39 23.18
C ARG A 410 -7.80 -8.10 22.99
N ALA A 411 -7.94 -9.30 23.54
CA ALA A 411 -9.20 -10.06 23.48
C ALA A 411 -10.38 -9.25 24.05
N THR A 412 -10.15 -8.50 25.13
CA THR A 412 -11.15 -7.63 25.75
C THR A 412 -11.66 -6.51 24.84
N ASP A 413 -10.89 -6.11 23.83
CA ASP A 413 -11.24 -5.01 22.93
C ASP A 413 -12.12 -5.48 21.76
N VAL A 414 -12.12 -6.77 21.46
CA VAL A 414 -12.77 -7.35 20.26
C VAL A 414 -13.86 -8.37 20.59
N VAL A 415 -13.90 -8.91 21.82
CA VAL A 415 -14.93 -9.85 22.26
C VAL A 415 -16.19 -9.08 22.66
N GLY A 416 -17.25 -9.26 21.88
CA GLY A 416 -18.58 -8.74 22.18
C GLY A 416 -19.53 -9.79 22.77
N ARG A 417 -20.73 -9.33 23.14
CA ARG A 417 -21.82 -10.21 23.61
C ARG A 417 -22.29 -11.19 22.53
N GLY A 418 -22.28 -10.82 21.25
CA GLY A 418 -22.86 -11.65 20.20
C GLY A 418 -24.35 -11.88 20.44
N ALA A 419 -24.88 -13.06 20.04
CA ALA A 419 -26.29 -13.41 20.24
C ALA A 419 -26.58 -13.77 21.70
N SER A 420 -26.98 -12.77 22.50
CA SER A 420 -27.53 -12.93 23.85
C SER A 420 -26.59 -13.53 24.91
N ALA A 421 -25.27 -13.30 24.83
CA ALA A 421 -24.35 -13.73 25.88
C ALA A 421 -24.49 -12.89 27.16
N ASP A 422 -24.47 -13.56 28.31
CA ASP A 422 -24.33 -12.92 29.63
C ASP A 422 -22.87 -12.51 29.92
N ALA A 423 -22.64 -11.83 31.05
CA ALA A 423 -21.29 -11.38 31.43
C ALA A 423 -20.30 -12.55 31.60
N ALA A 424 -20.75 -13.66 32.19
CA ALA A 424 -19.91 -14.83 32.40
C ALA A 424 -19.54 -15.54 31.07
N MET A 425 -20.44 -15.54 30.09
CA MET A 425 -20.18 -16.03 28.74
C MET A 425 -19.17 -15.13 28.02
N VAL A 426 -19.25 -13.81 28.19
CA VAL A 426 -18.26 -12.87 27.63
C VAL A 426 -16.88 -13.11 28.25
N GLU A 427 -16.79 -13.28 29.56
CA GLU A 427 -15.53 -13.63 30.25
C GLU A 427 -14.94 -14.94 29.72
N ARG A 428 -15.77 -15.99 29.53
CA ARG A 428 -15.33 -17.25 28.90
C ARG A 428 -14.84 -17.06 27.47
N LYS A 429 -15.52 -16.23 26.67
CA LYS A 429 -15.07 -15.90 25.31
C LYS A 429 -13.71 -15.21 25.32
N VAL A 430 -13.49 -14.27 26.26
CA VAL A 430 -12.19 -13.60 26.43
C VAL A 430 -11.10 -14.62 26.75
N ASP A 431 -11.31 -15.49 27.75
CA ASP A 431 -10.34 -16.55 28.11
C ASP A 431 -10.00 -17.46 26.91
N ILE A 432 -11.00 -17.89 26.17
CA ILE A 432 -10.81 -18.76 24.99
C ILE A 432 -10.00 -18.05 23.91
N VAL A 433 -10.31 -16.78 23.62
CA VAL A 433 -9.57 -16.00 22.63
C VAL A 433 -8.13 -15.81 23.08
N GLU A 434 -7.88 -15.49 24.35
CA GLU A 434 -6.53 -15.34 24.90
C GLU A 434 -5.72 -16.64 24.80
N ARG A 435 -6.33 -17.77 25.14
CA ARG A 435 -5.69 -19.10 25.06
C ARG A 435 -5.44 -19.52 23.63
N ALA A 436 -6.37 -19.27 22.72
CA ALA A 436 -6.19 -19.52 21.29
C ALA A 436 -5.02 -18.71 20.71
N LEU A 437 -4.94 -17.42 21.06
CA LEU A 437 -3.84 -16.54 20.64
C LEU A 437 -2.50 -16.98 21.24
N ALA A 438 -2.48 -17.39 22.51
CA ALA A 438 -1.27 -17.89 23.16
C ALA A 438 -0.75 -19.15 22.47
N ARG A 439 -1.64 -20.12 22.17
CA ARG A 439 -1.27 -21.32 21.42
C ARG A 439 -0.74 -20.97 20.03
N TRP A 440 -1.47 -20.15 19.28
CA TRP A 440 -1.06 -19.74 17.94
C TRP A 440 0.32 -19.07 17.93
N ARG A 441 0.59 -18.15 18.87
CA ARG A 441 1.91 -17.51 19.01
C ARG A 441 3.01 -18.52 19.28
N SER A 442 2.76 -19.51 20.13
CA SER A 442 3.73 -20.57 20.43
C SER A 442 4.04 -21.44 19.21
N THR A 443 3.04 -21.73 18.36
CA THR A 443 3.22 -22.48 17.12
C THR A 443 4.00 -21.67 16.08
N VAL A 444 3.68 -20.38 15.91
CA VAL A 444 4.37 -19.49 14.95
C VAL A 444 5.85 -19.28 15.32
N GLN A 445 6.18 -19.22 16.62
CA GLN A 445 7.56 -19.11 17.08
C GLN A 445 8.39 -20.39 16.92
N GLN A 446 7.75 -21.55 16.71
CA GLN A 446 8.42 -22.85 16.54
C GLN A 446 8.57 -23.30 15.09
N SER A 447 7.87 -22.66 14.14
CA SER A 447 8.03 -22.94 12.71
C SER A 447 9.33 -22.30 12.19
N PRO A 448 10.31 -23.08 11.66
CA PRO A 448 11.50 -22.51 11.07
C PRO A 448 11.10 -21.74 9.79
N SER A 449 11.57 -20.49 9.73
CA SER A 449 11.42 -19.51 8.66
C SER A 449 11.83 -20.00 7.28
#